data_AF-T0TFS6-F1
#
_entry.id   AF-T0TFS6-F1
#
_cell.length_a   1.000
_cell.length_b   1.000
_cell.length_c   1.000
_cell.angle_alpha   90.00
_cell.angle_beta   90.00
_cell.angle_gamma   90.00
#
_symmetry.space_group_name_H-M   'P 1'
#
loop_
_entity.id
_entity.type
_entity.pdbx_description
1 polymer ?
#
loop_
_entity_poly.entity_id
_entity_poly.type
_entity_poly.pdbx_seq_one_letter_code
_entity_poly.pdbx_strand_id
1 'polypeptide(L)'
;MKLLYTDIQFDMTEILTKEAIEQAKANKRVFYIAPNSLSFEKERAVLELLPEQASFAITITRFAQMARYFVLNESQTTETIDDNGLAMIFYRALSHFSDTDLKVFGRLKQDTNFIKQLVDLYKELKSANMTVLDLNGLQSEEKQEDLVKIFLAVNDILLANQYDTQSKIAFLLSKLNQGTWTRLLKM
;
A
#
# COMPACT_ATOMS: atom_id res chain seq x y z
N MET A 1 -7.40 21.67 10.23
CA MET A 1 -7.50 20.26 10.67
C MET A 1 -8.25 20.24 11.98
N LYS A 2 -9.32 19.46 12.11
CA LYS A 2 -10.10 19.30 13.35
C LYS A 2 -9.79 17.91 13.91
N LEU A 3 -9.35 17.82 15.17
CA LEU A 3 -9.11 16.55 15.84
C LEU A 3 -10.35 16.21 16.67
N LEU A 4 -10.90 15.02 16.46
CA LEU A 4 -12.03 14.50 17.22
C LEU A 4 -11.55 13.30 18.03
N TYR A 5 -11.74 13.35 19.34
CA TYR A 5 -11.44 12.27 20.26
C TYR A 5 -12.66 12.06 21.16
N THR A 6 -12.84 10.82 21.60
CA THR A 6 -13.96 10.45 22.45
C THR A 6 -13.54 9.31 23.37
N ASP A 7 -14.19 9.21 24.53
CA ASP A 7 -14.04 8.05 25.41
C ASP A 7 -14.60 6.78 24.73
N ILE A 8 -14.11 5.61 25.13
CA ILE A 8 -14.51 4.31 24.56
C ILE A 8 -16.02 4.04 24.70
N GLN A 9 -16.70 4.73 25.63
CA GLN A 9 -18.13 4.62 25.86
C GLN A 9 -18.99 5.28 24.77
N PHE A 10 -18.44 6.19 23.98
CA PHE A 10 -19.18 6.90 22.95
C PHE A 10 -18.83 6.35 21.56
N ASP A 11 -19.84 6.22 20.71
CA ASP A 11 -19.62 5.73 19.35
C ASP A 11 -19.01 6.81 18.45
N MET A 12 -17.72 6.69 18.19
CA MET A 12 -17.00 7.52 17.22
C MET A 12 -17.65 7.52 15.84
N THR A 13 -18.32 6.43 15.44
CA THR A 13 -19.03 6.31 14.16
C THR A 13 -20.17 7.32 14.08
N GLU A 14 -20.93 7.48 15.17
CA GLU A 14 -22.03 8.43 15.24
C GLU A 14 -21.53 9.88 15.14
N ILE A 15 -20.47 10.19 15.88
CA ILE A 15 -19.84 11.52 15.88
C ILE A 15 -19.32 11.88 14.49
N LEU A 16 -18.56 10.98 13.86
CA LEU A 16 -17.97 11.22 12.54
C LEU A 16 -19.05 11.27 11.44
N THR A 17 -20.14 10.50 11.56
CA THR A 17 -21.24 10.54 10.58
C THR A 17 -21.98 11.87 10.63
N LYS A 18 -22.22 12.42 11.83
CA LYS A 18 -22.83 13.76 11.98
C LYS A 18 -21.95 14.84 11.35
N GLU A 19 -20.65 14.81 11.62
CA GLU A 19 -19.70 15.74 10.99
C GLU A 19 -19.71 15.58 9.45
N ALA A 20 -19.73 14.34 8.94
CA ALA A 20 -19.80 14.08 7.50
C ALA A 20 -21.07 14.68 6.86
N ILE A 21 -22.22 14.56 7.53
CA ILE A 21 -23.49 15.17 7.07
C ILE A 21 -23.40 16.69 7.04
N GLU A 22 -22.83 17.32 8.07
CA GLU A 22 -22.67 18.78 8.11
C GLU A 22 -21.75 19.29 6.99
N GLN A 23 -20.63 18.61 6.76
CA GLN A 23 -19.72 18.97 5.67
C GLN A 23 -20.37 18.75 4.29
N ALA A 24 -21.15 17.68 4.12
CA ALA A 24 -21.91 17.44 2.89
C ALA A 24 -22.97 18.53 2.64
N LYS A 25 -23.69 18.97 3.67
CA LYS A 25 -24.64 20.12 3.59
C LYS A 25 -23.95 21.42 3.20
N ALA A 26 -22.67 21.57 3.53
CA ALA A 26 -21.84 22.69 3.08
C ALA A 26 -21.28 22.51 1.65
N ASN A 27 -21.90 21.66 0.83
CA ASN A 27 -21.51 21.33 -0.55
C ASN A 27 -20.07 20.77 -0.70
N LYS A 28 -19.53 20.13 0.34
CA LYS A 28 -18.24 19.44 0.25
C LYS A 28 -18.45 17.97 -0.12
N ARG A 29 -17.54 17.44 -0.94
CA ARG A 29 -17.40 15.99 -1.13
C ARG A 29 -16.71 15.40 0.10
N VAL A 30 -17.32 14.39 0.72
CA VAL A 30 -16.82 13.77 1.93
C VAL A 30 -16.38 12.34 1.63
N PHE A 31 -15.15 12.01 1.98
CA PHE A 31 -14.64 10.64 1.98
C PHE A 31 -14.57 10.14 3.41
N TYR A 32 -15.45 9.20 3.76
CA TYR A 32 -15.45 8.55 5.07
C TYR A 32 -14.56 7.30 4.99
N ILE A 33 -13.37 7.35 5.59
CA ILE A 33 -12.38 6.26 5.51
C ILE A 33 -12.52 5.36 6.74
N ALA A 34 -13.04 4.15 6.52
CA ALA A 34 -13.16 3.13 7.56
C ALA A 34 -11.94 2.17 7.57
N PRO A 35 -11.59 1.61 8.74
CA PRO A 35 -10.55 0.59 8.84
C PRO A 35 -10.96 -0.73 8.18
N ASN A 36 -9.98 -1.50 7.69
CA ASN A 36 -10.21 -2.72 6.90
C ASN A 36 -10.90 -3.86 7.69
N SER A 37 -10.66 -3.96 9.00
CA SER A 37 -11.12 -5.07 9.85
C SER A 37 -12.61 -5.04 10.19
N LEU A 38 -13.27 -3.88 10.06
CA LEU A 38 -14.67 -3.67 10.42
C LEU A 38 -15.45 -3.00 9.28
N SER A 39 -14.93 -3.05 8.05
CA SER A 39 -15.36 -2.13 7.00
C SER A 39 -16.82 -2.28 6.63
N PHE A 40 -17.35 -3.51 6.56
CA PHE A 40 -18.74 -3.74 6.19
C PHE A 40 -19.72 -3.31 7.28
N GLU A 41 -19.46 -3.68 8.53
CA GLU A 41 -20.29 -3.28 9.67
C GLU A 41 -20.27 -1.76 9.88
N LYS A 42 -19.09 -1.14 9.76
CA LYS A 42 -18.96 0.32 9.87
C LYS A 42 -19.58 1.04 8.69
N GLU A 43 -19.45 0.52 7.48
CA GLU A 43 -20.13 1.08 6.31
C GLU A 43 -21.64 1.05 6.49
N ARG A 44 -22.18 -0.10 6.89
CA ARG A 44 -23.60 -0.24 7.22
C ARG A 44 -24.03 0.72 8.33
N ALA A 45 -23.29 0.81 9.43
CA ALA A 45 -23.62 1.69 10.54
C ALA A 45 -23.64 3.17 10.13
N VAL A 46 -22.68 3.60 9.29
CA VAL A 46 -22.68 4.97 8.75
C VAL A 46 -23.90 5.18 7.87
N LEU A 47 -24.22 4.25 6.96
CA LEU A 47 -25.39 4.36 6.09
C LEU A 47 -26.69 4.43 6.90
N GLU A 48 -26.87 3.59 7.92
CA GLU A 48 -28.06 3.60 8.79
C GLU A 48 -28.25 4.93 9.53
N LEU A 49 -27.16 5.66 9.79
CA LEU A 49 -27.18 6.98 10.42
C LEU A 49 -27.39 8.14 9.43
N LEU A 50 -27.33 7.89 8.12
CA LEU A 50 -27.63 8.91 7.11
C LEU A 50 -29.16 9.10 7.00
N PRO A 51 -29.66 10.35 6.83
CA PRO A 51 -31.10 10.62 6.76
C PRO A 51 -31.84 9.81 5.67
N GLU A 52 -31.21 9.62 4.52
CA GLU A 52 -31.78 8.87 3.39
C GLU A 52 -31.20 7.47 3.25
N GLN A 53 -30.43 7.01 4.24
CA GLN A 53 -29.64 5.77 4.19
C GLN A 53 -28.69 5.66 2.99
N ALA A 54 -28.47 6.77 2.30
CA ALA A 54 -27.64 6.91 1.12
C ALA A 54 -27.17 8.37 1.03
N SER A 55 -26.08 8.59 0.30
CA SER A 55 -25.62 9.94 -0.03
C SER A 55 -24.74 9.91 -1.28
N PHE A 56 -24.99 10.83 -2.20
CA PHE A 56 -24.06 11.07 -3.30
C PHE A 56 -22.84 11.90 -2.86
N ALA A 57 -22.99 12.74 -1.84
CA ALA A 57 -21.91 13.61 -1.37
C ALA A 57 -20.93 12.92 -0.42
N ILE A 58 -21.38 11.87 0.28
CA ILE A 58 -20.59 11.11 1.25
C ILE A 58 -20.26 9.74 0.64
N THR A 59 -18.98 9.49 0.40
CA THR A 59 -18.48 8.21 -0.10
C THR A 59 -17.79 7.48 1.04
N ILE A 60 -18.34 6.35 1.46
CA ILE A 60 -17.73 5.47 2.44
C ILE A 60 -16.74 4.54 1.72
N THR A 61 -15.52 4.46 2.22
CA THR A 61 -14.48 3.69 1.56
C THR A 61 -13.40 3.24 2.54
N ARG A 62 -12.47 2.42 2.04
CA ARG A 62 -11.24 2.02 2.74
C ARG A 62 -10.05 2.71 2.11
N PHE A 63 -8.96 2.85 2.84
CA PHE A 63 -7.77 3.53 2.33
C PHE A 63 -7.26 2.94 0.99
N ALA A 64 -7.20 1.61 0.89
CA ALA A 64 -6.79 0.93 -0.34
C ALA A 64 -7.81 1.06 -1.49
N GLN A 65 -9.11 1.11 -1.20
CA GLN A 65 -10.16 1.31 -2.21
C GLN A 65 -10.19 2.76 -2.69
N MET A 66 -10.06 3.71 -1.77
CA MET A 66 -9.90 5.12 -2.05
C MET A 66 -8.73 5.34 -3.01
N ALA A 67 -7.57 4.75 -2.72
CA ALA A 67 -6.42 4.82 -3.61
C ALA A 67 -6.72 4.28 -5.01
N ARG A 68 -7.55 3.24 -5.14
CA ARG A 68 -7.99 2.77 -6.46
C ARG A 68 -8.83 3.82 -7.18
N TYR A 69 -9.79 4.47 -6.54
CA TYR A 69 -10.60 5.52 -7.18
C TYR A 69 -9.77 6.61 -7.84
N PHE A 70 -8.65 6.97 -7.21
CA PHE A 70 -7.71 7.96 -7.74
C PHE A 70 -6.81 7.45 -8.89
N VAL A 71 -6.77 6.14 -9.15
CA VAL A 71 -5.89 5.52 -10.17
C VAL A 71 -6.69 4.83 -11.28
N LEU A 72 -8.00 4.62 -11.10
CA LEU A 72 -8.88 3.88 -12.03
C LEU A 72 -8.89 4.42 -13.48
N ASN A 73 -8.71 5.73 -13.67
CA ASN A 73 -8.74 6.36 -14.99
C ASN A 73 -7.38 6.42 -15.70
N GLU A 74 -6.31 5.98 -15.04
CA GLU A 74 -4.99 5.88 -15.68
C GLU A 74 -4.76 4.41 -16.08
N SER A 75 -4.46 4.17 -17.34
CA SER A 75 -4.11 2.84 -17.84
C SER A 75 -2.82 2.39 -17.17
N GLN A 76 -2.91 1.59 -16.12
CA GLN A 76 -1.77 0.82 -15.63
C GLN A 76 -1.47 -0.25 -16.68
N THR A 77 -0.50 0.00 -17.55
CA THR A 77 0.02 -0.94 -18.55
C THR A 77 0.97 -1.98 -17.96
N THR A 78 1.24 -1.94 -16.66
CA THR A 78 2.16 -2.85 -15.98
C THR A 78 1.45 -4.14 -15.59
N GLU A 79 2.06 -5.28 -15.91
CA GLU A 79 1.55 -6.59 -15.48
C GLU A 79 1.67 -6.75 -13.96
N THR A 80 0.62 -7.27 -13.34
CA THR A 80 0.64 -7.61 -11.91
C THR A 80 1.30 -8.97 -11.70
N ILE A 81 2.18 -9.08 -10.72
CA ILE A 81 2.84 -10.32 -10.35
C ILE A 81 2.25 -10.89 -9.05
N ASP A 82 2.02 -12.20 -9.01
CA ASP A 82 1.60 -12.90 -7.79
C ASP A 82 2.81 -13.30 -6.92
N ASP A 83 2.54 -13.83 -5.72
CA ASP A 83 3.61 -14.21 -4.78
C ASP A 83 4.53 -15.29 -5.36
N ASN A 84 3.99 -16.22 -6.17
CA ASN A 84 4.78 -17.25 -6.83
C ASN A 84 5.68 -16.67 -7.92
N GLY A 85 5.16 -15.80 -8.78
CA GLY A 85 5.94 -15.09 -9.78
C GLY A 85 7.03 -14.25 -9.13
N LEU A 86 6.72 -13.56 -8.03
CA LEU A 86 7.71 -12.79 -7.29
C LEU A 86 8.81 -13.70 -6.72
N ALA A 87 8.45 -14.86 -6.15
CA ALA A 87 9.42 -15.86 -5.73
C ALA A 87 10.31 -16.36 -6.89
N MET A 88 9.74 -16.54 -8.08
CA MET A 88 10.51 -16.90 -9.29
C MET A 88 11.46 -15.78 -9.72
N ILE A 89 11.07 -14.51 -9.59
CA ILE A 89 11.97 -13.38 -9.84
C ILE A 89 13.11 -13.34 -8.82
N PHE A 90 12.82 -13.54 -7.53
CA PHE A 90 13.85 -13.65 -6.50
C PHE A 90 14.82 -14.81 -6.80
N TYR A 91 14.29 -15.99 -7.14
CA TYR A 91 15.10 -17.13 -7.54
C TYR A 91 15.98 -16.81 -8.76
N ARG A 92 15.42 -16.16 -9.78
CA ARG A 92 16.14 -15.76 -10.98
C ARG A 92 17.26 -14.76 -10.66
N ALA A 93 16.97 -13.74 -9.85
CA ALA A 93 17.96 -12.75 -9.41
C ALA A 93 19.09 -13.42 -8.63
N LEU A 94 18.74 -14.29 -7.68
CA LEU A 94 19.71 -15.02 -6.86
C LEU A 94 20.60 -15.94 -7.70
N SER A 95 20.05 -16.56 -8.74
CA SER A 95 20.77 -17.46 -9.64
C SER A 95 21.86 -16.77 -10.46
N HIS A 96 21.80 -15.45 -10.61
CA HIS A 96 22.84 -14.67 -11.29
C HIS A 96 24.07 -14.37 -10.42
N PHE A 97 23.96 -14.52 -9.10
CA PHE A 97 25.08 -14.33 -8.19
C PHE A 97 25.93 -15.60 -8.08
N SER A 98 27.25 -15.44 -8.08
CA SER A 98 28.23 -16.46 -7.68
C SER A 98 28.20 -16.69 -6.17
N ASP A 99 28.81 -17.76 -5.66
CA ASP A 99 28.81 -18.07 -4.22
C ASP A 99 29.58 -17.04 -3.39
N THR A 100 30.42 -16.24 -4.03
CA THR A 100 31.25 -15.20 -3.41
C THR A 100 30.68 -13.80 -3.57
N ASP A 101 29.64 -13.60 -4.39
CA ASP A 101 29.07 -12.26 -4.62
C ASP A 101 28.28 -11.74 -3.41
N LEU A 102 27.76 -12.68 -2.61
CA LEU A 102 27.03 -12.45 -1.37
C LEU A 102 27.86 -12.96 -0.19
N LYS A 103 28.14 -12.08 0.77
CA LYS A 103 29.03 -12.35 1.91
C LYS A 103 28.43 -13.37 2.89
N VAL A 104 27.12 -13.29 3.10
CA VAL A 104 26.39 -14.08 4.11
C VAL A 104 25.40 -15.03 3.44
N PHE A 105 24.62 -14.55 2.47
CA PHE A 105 23.49 -15.31 1.92
C PHE A 105 23.84 -16.13 0.67
N GLY A 106 25.11 -16.18 0.25
CA GLY A 106 25.53 -16.92 -0.95
C GLY A 106 25.09 -18.39 -0.94
N ARG A 107 25.23 -19.08 0.19
CA ARG A 107 24.83 -20.50 0.29
C ARG A 107 23.32 -20.73 0.27
N LEU A 108 22.53 -19.68 0.47
CA LEU A 108 21.07 -19.75 0.55
C LEU A 108 20.37 -19.35 -0.77
N LYS A 109 21.12 -19.04 -1.84
CA LYS A 109 20.55 -18.57 -3.13
C LYS A 109 19.51 -19.52 -3.74
N GLN A 110 19.62 -20.83 -3.48
CA GLN A 110 18.67 -21.85 -3.97
C GLN A 110 17.72 -22.34 -2.88
N ASP A 111 17.83 -21.82 -1.65
CA ASP A 111 16.97 -22.24 -0.54
C ASP A 111 15.58 -21.61 -0.65
N THR A 112 14.56 -22.45 -0.81
CA THR A 112 13.17 -22.01 -1.01
C THR A 112 12.63 -21.24 0.20
N ASN A 113 13.07 -21.56 1.42
CA ASN A 113 12.60 -20.87 2.62
C ASN A 113 13.18 -19.45 2.69
N PHE A 114 14.46 -19.29 2.34
CA PHE A 114 15.11 -18.00 2.24
C PHE A 114 14.45 -17.12 1.17
N ILE A 115 14.15 -17.68 -0.01
CA ILE A 115 13.42 -16.97 -1.06
C ILE A 115 12.05 -16.51 -0.56
N LYS A 116 11.32 -17.37 0.16
CA LYS A 116 10.05 -16.99 0.77
C LYS A 116 10.20 -15.83 1.77
N GLN A 117 11.23 -15.86 2.61
CA GLN A 117 11.52 -14.76 3.54
C GLN A 117 11.82 -13.45 2.81
N LEU A 118 12.53 -13.49 1.69
CA LEU A 118 12.78 -12.29 0.87
C LEU A 118 11.50 -11.74 0.24
N VAL A 119 10.61 -12.62 -0.23
CA VAL A 119 9.29 -12.24 -0.74
C VAL A 119 8.46 -11.57 0.35
N ASP A 120 8.41 -12.17 1.55
CA ASP A 120 7.68 -11.62 2.70
C ASP A 120 8.25 -10.25 3.10
N LEU A 121 9.58 -10.11 3.18
CA LEU A 121 10.27 -8.85 3.45
C LEU A 121 9.96 -7.78 2.38
N TYR A 122 9.96 -8.15 1.11
CA TYR A 122 9.61 -7.24 0.02
C TYR A 122 8.20 -6.68 0.18
N LYS A 123 7.24 -7.54 0.51
CA LYS A 123 5.84 -7.14 0.74
C LYS A 123 5.72 -6.22 1.96
N GLU A 124 6.45 -6.50 3.03
CA GLU A 124 6.47 -5.67 4.23
C GLU A 124 7.05 -4.27 3.94
N LEU A 125 8.20 -4.19 3.28
CA LEU A 125 8.82 -2.92 2.85
C LEU A 125 7.88 -2.10 1.97
N LYS A 126 7.25 -2.73 0.96
CA LYS A 126 6.28 -2.04 0.10
C LYS A 126 5.06 -1.54 0.86
N SER A 127 4.59 -2.29 1.85
CA SER A 127 3.44 -1.91 2.68
C SER A 127 3.78 -0.75 3.62
N ALA A 128 5.01 -0.72 4.14
CA ALA A 128 5.54 0.36 4.96
C ALA A 128 5.97 1.60 4.16
N ASN A 129 5.88 1.56 2.82
CA ASN A 129 6.44 2.59 1.92
C ASN A 129 7.93 2.85 2.18
N MET A 130 8.67 1.76 2.41
CA MET A 130 10.11 1.74 2.67
C MET A 130 10.85 0.97 1.56
N THR A 131 12.15 1.16 1.52
CA THR A 131 13.11 0.42 0.69
C THR A 131 14.08 -0.33 1.57
N VAL A 132 14.84 -1.26 0.97
CA VAL A 132 15.90 -2.00 1.68
C VAL A 132 17.00 -1.06 2.24
N LEU A 133 17.16 0.14 1.66
CA LEU A 133 18.10 1.16 2.13
C LEU A 133 17.66 1.79 3.46
N ASP A 134 16.37 1.72 3.78
CA ASP A 134 15.80 2.28 5.02
C ASP A 134 15.96 1.31 6.21
N LEU A 135 16.42 0.07 5.97
CA LEU A 135 16.68 -0.94 7.00
C LEU A 135 17.98 -0.63 7.76
N ASN A 136 17.91 0.38 8.61
CA ASN A 136 19.00 0.79 9.49
C ASN A 136 18.98 -0.04 10.80
N GLY A 137 20.13 -0.54 11.25
CA GLY A 137 20.24 -1.25 12.52
C GLY A 137 20.11 -2.78 12.44
N LEU A 138 20.34 -3.37 11.26
CA LEU A 138 20.57 -4.81 11.18
C LEU A 138 21.83 -5.15 11.98
N GLN A 139 21.81 -6.27 12.71
CA GLN A 139 22.93 -6.71 13.57
C GLN A 139 24.24 -6.98 12.80
N SER A 140 24.18 -7.03 11.47
CA SER A 140 25.32 -7.31 10.58
C SER A 140 25.22 -6.43 9.34
N GLU A 141 26.23 -5.59 9.14
CA GLU A 141 26.37 -4.73 7.96
C GLU A 141 26.47 -5.56 6.67
N GLU A 142 27.16 -6.70 6.72
CA GLU A 142 27.28 -7.61 5.58
C GLU A 142 25.93 -8.20 5.14
N LYS A 143 25.02 -8.50 6.09
CA LYS A 143 23.65 -8.93 5.74
C LYS A 143 22.89 -7.81 5.04
N GLN A 144 23.06 -6.57 5.50
CA GLN A 144 22.42 -5.42 4.87
C GLN A 144 22.94 -5.24 3.44
N GLU A 145 24.25 -5.29 3.23
CA GLU A 145 24.86 -5.20 1.90
C GLU A 145 24.32 -6.28 0.94
N ASP A 146 24.24 -7.53 1.41
CA ASP A 146 23.70 -8.62 0.59
C ASP A 146 22.22 -8.37 0.25
N LEU A 147 21.39 -7.97 1.22
CA LEU A 147 19.98 -7.64 0.96
C LEU A 147 19.85 -6.50 -0.04
N VAL A 148 20.68 -5.45 0.08
CA VAL A 148 20.69 -4.33 -0.88
C VAL A 148 20.99 -4.84 -2.28
N LYS A 149 22.04 -5.65 -2.46
CA LYS A 149 22.40 -6.23 -3.76
C LYS A 149 21.26 -7.08 -4.35
N ILE A 150 20.68 -7.97 -3.54
CA ILE A 150 19.59 -8.85 -3.97
C ILE A 150 18.38 -8.03 -4.43
N PHE A 151 17.95 -7.06 -3.62
CA PHE A 151 16.77 -6.26 -3.92
C PHE A 151 16.97 -5.32 -5.12
N LEU A 152 18.18 -4.80 -5.33
CA LEU A 152 18.52 -4.04 -6.54
C LEU A 152 18.40 -4.93 -7.79
N ALA A 153 19.00 -6.13 -7.78
CA ALA A 153 18.91 -7.07 -8.90
C ALA A 153 17.46 -7.49 -9.20
N VAL A 154 16.64 -7.71 -8.17
CA VAL A 154 15.21 -7.99 -8.31
C VAL A 154 14.47 -6.81 -8.93
N ASN A 155 14.74 -5.59 -8.47
CA ASN A 155 14.12 -4.39 -9.00
C ASN A 155 14.47 -4.16 -10.48
N ASP A 156 15.71 -4.43 -10.88
CA ASP A 156 16.14 -4.35 -12.29
C ASP A 156 15.36 -5.33 -13.18
N ILE A 157 15.15 -6.58 -12.71
CA ILE A 157 14.34 -7.57 -13.42
C ILE A 157 12.89 -7.11 -13.51
N LEU A 158 12.31 -6.59 -12.43
CA LEU A 158 10.93 -6.10 -12.42
C LEU A 158 10.73 -4.95 -13.42
N LEU A 159 11.65 -3.98 -13.44
CA LEU A 159 11.61 -2.84 -14.36
C LEU A 159 11.80 -3.27 -15.82
N ALA A 160 12.76 -4.17 -16.09
CA ALA A 160 13.03 -4.65 -17.44
C ALA A 160 11.83 -5.37 -18.06
N ASN A 161 11.03 -6.06 -17.24
CA ASN A 161 9.82 -6.78 -17.68
C ASN A 161 8.53 -5.97 -17.48
N GLN A 162 8.61 -4.69 -17.12
CA GLN A 162 7.45 -3.80 -16.93
C GLN A 162 6.43 -4.31 -15.89
N TYR A 163 6.90 -5.05 -14.89
CA TYR A 163 6.05 -5.47 -13.77
C TYR A 163 5.73 -4.28 -12.85
N ASP A 164 4.55 -4.31 -12.23
CA ASP A 164 4.18 -3.28 -11.27
C ASP A 164 5.08 -3.36 -10.02
N THR A 165 5.93 -2.35 -9.85
CA THR A 165 6.82 -2.22 -8.71
C THR A 165 6.26 -1.30 -7.64
N GLN A 166 5.17 -0.58 -7.88
CA GLN A 166 4.65 0.41 -6.94
C GLN A 166 3.32 -0.05 -6.35
N SER A 167 3.19 0.08 -5.03
CA SER A 167 1.87 -0.11 -4.44
C SER A 167 0.94 1.00 -4.93
N LYS A 168 -0.36 0.69 -5.08
CA LYS A 168 -1.37 1.70 -5.46
C LYS A 168 -1.40 2.90 -4.51
N ILE A 169 -1.00 2.69 -3.25
CA ILE A 169 -0.85 3.74 -2.25
C ILE A 169 0.38 4.61 -2.52
N ALA A 170 1.54 4.00 -2.81
CA ALA A 170 2.74 4.75 -3.18
C ALA A 170 2.52 5.60 -4.43
N PHE A 171 1.79 5.05 -5.40
CA PHE A 171 1.38 5.79 -6.59
C PHE A 171 0.41 6.93 -6.25
N LEU A 172 -0.58 6.70 -5.38
CA LEU A 172 -1.45 7.77 -4.89
C LEU A 172 -0.62 8.88 -4.23
N LEU A 173 0.34 8.54 -3.36
CA LEU A 173 1.21 9.49 -2.67
C LEU A 173 2.03 10.32 -3.65
N SER A 174 2.60 9.70 -4.69
CA SER A 174 3.37 10.44 -5.70
C SER A 174 2.49 11.47 -6.42
N LYS A 175 1.26 11.10 -6.79
CA LYS A 175 0.28 12.03 -7.37
C LYS A 175 -0.13 13.11 -6.37
N LEU A 176 -0.33 12.75 -5.10
CA LEU A 176 -0.60 13.66 -3.97
C LEU A 176 0.57 14.58 -3.59
N ASN A 177 1.76 14.37 -4.12
CA ASN A 177 2.87 15.31 -4.00
C ASN A 177 3.01 16.23 -5.24
N GLN A 178 2.46 15.82 -6.39
CA GLN A 178 2.61 16.51 -7.69
C GLN A 178 1.53 17.57 -8.00
N GLY A 179 0.58 17.81 -7.11
CA GLY A 179 -0.55 18.74 -7.30
C GLY A 179 -1.72 18.23 -8.15
N THR A 180 -1.62 17.02 -8.74
CA THR A 180 -2.53 16.58 -9.82
C THR A 180 -3.84 15.92 -9.36
N TRP A 181 -4.10 15.81 -8.06
CA TRP A 181 -5.30 15.16 -7.50
C TRP A 181 -6.61 15.89 -7.78
N THR A 182 -6.57 17.20 -8.03
CA THR A 182 -7.76 18.00 -8.33
C THR A 182 -8.46 17.56 -9.62
N ARG A 183 -7.75 16.95 -10.57
CA ARG A 183 -8.32 16.36 -11.78
C ARG A 183 -9.04 15.04 -11.51
N LEU A 184 -8.62 14.30 -10.49
CA LEU A 184 -9.15 12.98 -10.12
C LEU A 184 -10.47 13.08 -9.32
N LEU A 185 -10.74 14.24 -8.71
CA LEU A 185 -11.97 14.52 -7.95
C LEU A 185 -13.10 15.13 -8.79
N LYS A 186 -12.90 15.35 -10.10
CA LYS A 186 -13.90 15.92 -11.02
C LYS A 186 -14.79 14.85 -11.70
N MET A 187 -15.06 13.74 -11.01
CA MET A 187 -16.15 12.82 -11.39
C MET A 187 -17.38 13.09 -10.52
#